data_AF-A0A836RX91-F1
#
_entry.id   AF-A0A836RX91-F1
#
_cell.length_a   1.000
_cell.length_b   1.000
_cell.length_c   1.000
_cell.angle_alpha   90.00
_cell.angle_beta   90.00
_cell.angle_gamma   90.00
#
_symmetry.space_group_name_H-M   'P 1'
#
loop_
_entity.id
_entity.type
_entity.pdbx_description
1 polymer ?
#
loop_
_entity_poly.entity_id
_entity_poly.type
_entity_poly.pdbx_seq_one_letter_code
_entity_poly.pdbx_strand_id
1 'polypeptide(L)' 'MVDKVTVEVIRHAAIFTAEEMGVVLRNTAFSPNIRDRLDYSCAVLAPSGELVAQAEHIPVHLGS' A
#
# COMPACT_ATOMS: atom_id res chain seq x y z
N MET A 1 -20.29 -18.10 -3.86
CA MET A 1 -19.40 -17.43 -4.83
C MET A 1 -19.55 -15.93 -4.58
N VAL A 2 -18.45 -15.20 -4.40
CA VAL A 2 -18.50 -13.73 -4.25
C VAL A 2 -18.81 -13.13 -5.63
N ASP A 3 -19.72 -12.16 -5.70
CA ASP A 3 -20.06 -11.51 -6.97
C ASP A 3 -18.95 -10.55 -7.44
N LYS A 4 -18.96 -10.24 -8.75
CA LYS A 4 -17.91 -9.42 -9.36
C LYS A 4 -17.86 -7.99 -8.81
N VAL A 5 -19.00 -7.41 -8.42
CA VAL A 5 -19.04 -6.06 -7.86
C VAL A 5 -18.33 -6.06 -6.52
N THR A 6 -18.65 -7.03 -5.65
CA THR A 6 -17.99 -7.17 -4.35
C THR A 6 -16.49 -7.36 -4.49
N VAL A 7 -16.03 -8.20 -5.44
CA VAL A 7 -14.58 -8.39 -5.67
C VAL A 7 -13.90 -7.08 -6.06
N GLU A 8 -14.48 -6.32 -6.99
CA GLU A 8 -13.87 -5.08 -7.45
C GLU A 8 -13.93 -3.96 -6.41
N VAL A 9 -14.98 -3.87 -5.60
CA VAL A 9 -15.05 -2.94 -4.47
C VAL A 9 -13.95 -3.23 -3.46
N ILE A 10 -13.76 -4.50 -3.08
CA ILE A 10 -12.71 -4.89 -2.13
C ILE A 10 -11.31 -4.65 -2.71
N ARG A 11 -11.10 -4.97 -3.99
CA ARG A 11 -9.83 -4.71 -4.68
C ARG A 11 -9.44 -3.25 -4.61
N HIS A 12 -10.33 -2.35 -5.04
CA HIS A 12 -10.03 -0.92 -5.07
C HIS A 12 -9.92 -0.33 -3.66
N ALA A 13 -10.72 -0.80 -2.70
CA ALA A 13 -10.59 -0.39 -1.30
C ALA A 13 -9.22 -0.77 -0.72
N ALA A 14 -8.70 -1.96 -1.01
CA ALA A 14 -7.39 -2.40 -0.55
C ALA A 14 -6.23 -1.59 -1.17
N ILE A 15 -6.32 -1.29 -2.47
CA ILE A 15 -5.34 -0.44 -3.17
C ILE A 15 -5.36 0.98 -2.58
N PHE A 16 -6.54 1.59 -2.48
CA PHE A 16 -6.69 2.93 -1.92
C PHE A 16 -6.21 3.02 -0.47
N THR A 17 -6.44 1.98 0.33
CA THR A 17 -5.91 1.91 1.70
C THR A 17 -4.39 2.00 1.70
N ALA A 18 -3.71 1.25 0.82
CA ALA A 18 -2.25 1.29 0.73
C ALA A 18 -1.75 2.68 0.28
N GLU A 19 -2.42 3.30 -0.68
CA GLU A 19 -2.10 4.66 -1.17
C GLU A 19 -2.23 5.72 -0.06
N GLU A 20 -3.35 5.73 0.65
CA GLU A 20 -3.60 6.68 1.75
C GLU A 20 -2.60 6.49 2.90
N MET A 21 -2.22 5.24 3.22
CA MET A 21 -1.13 4.97 4.17
C MET A 21 0.16 5.69 3.75
N GLY A 22 0.50 5.66 2.46
CA GLY A 22 1.68 6.33 1.92
C GLY A 22 1.61 7.85 2.03
N VAL A 23 0.45 8.43 1.71
CA VAL A 23 0.20 9.88 1.86
C VAL A 23 0.37 10.31 3.32
N VAL A 24 -0.26 9.60 4.25
CA VAL A 24 -0.17 9.92 5.68
C VAL A 24 1.26 9.75 6.19
N LEU A 25 1.94 8.67 5.82
CA LEU A 25 3.33 8.42 6.21
C LEU A 25 4.25 9.53 5.73
N ARG A 26 4.16 9.93 4.45
CA ARG A 26 4.97 11.02 3.89
C ARG A 26 4.71 12.35 4.61
N ASN A 27 3.45 12.69 4.82
CA ASN A 27 3.05 13.98 5.40
C ASN A 27 3.44 14.12 6.88
N THR A 28 3.60 13.00 7.57
CA THR A 28 3.96 12.96 9.00
C THR A 28 5.44 12.66 9.23
N ALA A 29 6.20 12.33 8.19
CA ALA A 29 7.60 11.94 8.32
C ALA A 29 8.54 13.13 8.58
N PHE A 30 9.36 13.00 9.63
CA PHE A 30 10.52 13.86 9.85
C PHE A 30 11.73 13.48 8.99
N SER A 31 11.81 12.22 8.56
CA SER A 31 12.93 11.71 7.76
C SER A 31 12.88 12.27 6.33
N PRO A 32 13.95 12.94 5.85
CA PRO A 32 14.02 13.40 4.46
C PRO A 32 14.05 12.23 3.47
N ASN A 33 14.50 11.03 3.87
CA ASN A 33 14.42 9.86 3.01
C ASN A 33 12.95 9.49 2.72
N ILE A 34 12.06 9.61 3.71
CA ILE A 34 10.64 9.32 3.53
C ILE A 34 9.91 10.51 2.89
N ARG A 35 10.06 11.71 3.44
CA ARG A 35 9.30 12.90 3.03
C ARG A 35 9.70 13.41 1.64
N ASP A 36 11.01 13.45 1.38
CA ASP A 36 11.59 14.15 0.23
C ASP A 36 12.07 13.16 -0.85
N ARG A 37 12.69 12.04 -0.45
CA ARG A 37 13.16 11.01 -1.40
C ARG A 37 12.15 9.91 -1.72
N LEU A 38 11.02 9.87 -1.00
CA LEU A 38 9.96 8.86 -1.16
C LEU A 38 10.48 7.42 -1.02
N ASP A 39 11.47 7.24 -0.16
CA ASP A 39 12.11 5.95 0.13
C ASP A 39 11.29 5.16 1.15
N TYR A 40 10.10 4.72 0.72
CA TYR A 40 9.19 3.90 1.52
C TYR A 40 8.21 3.17 0.60
N SER A 41 7.59 2.12 1.13
CA SER A 41 6.48 1.42 0.48
C SER A 41 5.39 1.14 1.52
N CYS A 42 4.13 1.12 1.07
CA CYS A 42 2.98 0.76 1.89
C CYS A 42 2.25 -0.39 1.22
N ALA A 43 1.91 -1.40 2.01
CA ALA A 43 1.27 -2.62 1.52
C ALA A 43 0.26 -3.17 2.52
N VAL A 44 -0.78 -3.81 1.99
CA VAL A 44 -1.74 -4.60 2.74
C VAL A 44 -1.38 -6.07 2.54
N LEU A 45 -1.21 -6.79 3.63
CA LEU A 45 -0.86 -8.21 3.64
C LEU A 45 -2.02 -9.03 4.19
N ALA A 46 -2.22 -10.22 3.65
CA ALA A 46 -3.09 -11.21 4.24
C ALA A 46 -2.47 -11.75 5.56
N PRO A 47 -3.26 -12.37 6.45
CA PRO A 47 -2.72 -13.03 7.65
C PRO A 47 -1.66 -14.10 7.36
N SER A 48 -1.65 -14.66 6.14
CA SER A 48 -0.64 -15.60 5.64
C SER A 48 0.68 -14.94 5.22
N GLY A 49 0.75 -13.61 5.19
CA GLY A 49 1.89 -12.85 4.67
C GLY A 49 1.85 -12.59 3.17
N GLU A 50 0.80 -13.02 2.46
CA GLU A 50 0.66 -12.73 1.03
C GLU A 50 0.35 -11.26 0.77
N LEU A 51 0.97 -10.67 -0.26
CA LEU A 51 0.71 -9.29 -0.69
C LEU A 51 -0.68 -9.19 -1.33
N VAL A 52 -1.57 -8.39 -0.72
CA VAL A 52 -2.94 -8.16 -1.20
C VAL A 52 -3.03 -6.90 -2.05
N ALA A 53 -2.39 -5.81 -1.60
CA ALA A 53 -2.34 -4.54 -2.29
C ALA A 53 -1.08 -3.75 -1.92
N GLN A 54 -0.65 -2.84 -2.78
CA GLN A 54 0.48 -1.95 -2.55
C GLN A 54 0.19 -0.56 -3.11
N ALA A 55 0.74 0.47 -2.45
CA ALA A 55 0.85 1.80 -3.05
C ALA A 55 1.88 1.77 -4.17
N GLU A 56 1.73 2.66 -5.15
CA GLU A 56 2.59 2.72 -6.35
C GLU A 56 4.00 3.28 -6.05
N HIS A 57 4.77 2.68 -5.12
CA HIS A 57 6.10 3.17 -4.73
C HIS A 57 7.13 2.04 -4.51
N ILE A 58 8.33 2.26 -5.06
CA ILE A 58 9.57 1.47 -5.01
C ILE A 58 9.36 -0.05 -4.87
N PRO A 59 9.19 -0.79 -5.98
CA PRO A 59 8.90 -2.23 -5.98
C PRO A 59 9.92 -3.11 -5.25
N VAL A 60 11.14 -2.62 -5.04
CA VAL A 60 12.26 -3.39 -4.46
C VAL A 60 12.03 -3.78 -3.00
N HIS A 61 11.20 -3.05 -2.25
CA HIS A 61 10.99 -3.27 -0.82
C HIS A 61 10.03 -4.43 -0.50
N LEU A 62 9.21 -4.87 -1.47
CA LEU A 62 8.07 -5.76 -1.22
C LEU A 62 8.35 -7.24 -1.58
N GLY A 63 9.56 -7.55 -2.05
CA GLY A 63 10.00 -8.91 -2.38
C GLY A 63 10.96 -9.55 -1.37
N SER A 64 11.17 -8.88 -0.22
CA SER A 64 12.05 -9.30 0.89
C SER A 64 11.25 -9.90 2.04
#